data_AF-A0A8T4P6X2-F1
#
_entry.id   AF-A0A8T4P6X2-F1
#
_cell.length_a   1.000
_cell.length_b   1.000
_cell.length_c   1.000
_cell.angle_alpha   90.00
_cell.angle_beta   90.00
_cell.angle_gamma   90.00
#
_symmetry.space_group_name_H-M   'P 1'
#
loop_
_entity.id
_entity.type
_entity.pdbx_description
1 polymer ?
#
loop_
_entity_poly.entity_id
_entity_poly.type
_entity_poly.pdbx_seq_one_letter_code
_entity_poly.pdbx_strand_id
1 'polypeptide(L)' 'MGEFNQGGFRGNFGPREMHKATCSECGQECEVPFKPKEGRPVYCRECYKNKRRF' A
#
# COMPACT_ATOMS: atom_id res chain seq x y z
N MET A 1 29.23 15.56 -31.47
CA MET A 1 28.90 15.62 -30.03
C MET A 1 27.64 16.46 -29.91
N GLY A 2 26.51 15.85 -29.54
CA GLY A 2 25.24 16.52 -29.29
C GLY A 2 24.44 15.62 -28.36
N GLU A 3 24.36 16.00 -27.10
CA GLU A 3 23.94 15.16 -25.97
C GLU A 3 22.46 14.79 -26.02
N PHE A 4 22.18 13.49 -26.00
CA PHE A 4 20.84 12.93 -25.93
C PHE A 4 20.25 13.25 -24.56
N ASN A 5 19.37 14.26 -24.56
CA ASN A 5 18.69 14.78 -23.39
C ASN A 5 17.80 13.68 -22.78
N GLN A 6 18.16 13.29 -21.56
CA GLN A 6 17.49 12.30 -20.75
C GLN A 6 16.18 12.84 -20.18
N GLY A 7 15.16 11.97 -20.10
CA GLY A 7 14.23 11.97 -18.97
C GLY A 7 12.82 12.46 -19.28
N GLY A 8 11.85 11.54 -19.21
CA GLY A 8 10.44 11.90 -19.29
C GLY A 8 9.43 10.88 -18.77
N PHE A 9 9.83 9.71 -18.28
CA PHE A 9 8.90 8.76 -17.68
C PHE A 9 8.68 9.06 -16.18
N ARG A 10 8.24 10.28 -15.85
CA ARG A 10 7.69 10.56 -14.51
C ARG A 10 6.23 10.10 -14.52
N GLY A 11 6.06 8.78 -14.46
CA GLY A 11 4.76 8.16 -14.19
C GLY A 11 4.17 8.81 -12.94
N ASN A 12 2.99 9.39 -13.11
CA ASN A 12 2.20 10.06 -12.09
C ASN A 12 1.75 9.04 -11.03
N PHE A 13 2.66 8.63 -10.14
CA PHE A 13 2.29 7.99 -8.89
C PHE A 13 1.79 9.11 -7.97
N GLY A 14 0.50 9.42 -8.06
CA GLY A 14 -0.18 10.25 -7.07
C GLY A 14 0.12 9.74 -5.64
N PRO A 15 0.06 10.61 -4.62
CA PRO A 15 0.31 10.22 -3.24
C PRO A 15 -0.66 9.10 -2.88
N ARG A 16 -0.11 7.91 -2.65
CA ARG A 16 -0.86 6.76 -2.12
C ARG A 16 -1.37 7.18 -0.74
N GLU A 17 -2.66 7.44 -0.65
CA GLU A 17 -3.31 7.77 0.61
C GLU A 17 -3.23 6.53 1.52
N MET A 18 -2.43 6.66 2.57
CA MET A 18 -2.30 5.65 3.61
C MET A 18 -3.36 5.94 4.67
N HIS A 19 -4.21 4.96 4.93
CA HIS A 19 -5.23 5.02 5.98
C HIS A 19 -4.76 4.27 7.21
N LYS A 20 -4.90 4.89 8.39
CA LYS A 20 -4.69 4.20 9.66
C LYS A 20 -5.82 3.20 9.89
N ALA A 21 -5.47 1.95 10.14
CA ALA A 21 -6.43 0.89 10.38
C ALA A 21 -5.88 -0.15 11.36
N THR A 22 -6.78 -0.80 12.08
CA THR A 22 -6.44 -1.85 13.06
C THR A 22 -6.55 -3.22 12.42
N CYS A 23 -5.46 -3.99 12.50
CA CYS A 23 -5.38 -5.36 12.01
C CYS A 23 -6.41 -6.25 12.73
N SER A 24 -7.33 -6.88 11.99
CA SER A 24 -8.36 -7.77 12.56
C SER A 24 -7.81 -9.14 12.96
N GLU A 25 -6.56 -9.46 12.61
CA GLU A 25 -5.90 -10.73 12.96
C GLU A 25 -4.96 -10.58 14.16
N CYS A 26 -4.22 -9.48 14.19
CA CYS A 26 -3.15 -9.22 15.15
C CYS A 26 -3.47 -8.08 16.15
N GLY A 27 -4.51 -7.28 15.89
CA GLY A 27 -4.92 -6.17 16.75
C GLY A 27 -4.04 -4.92 16.67
N GLN A 28 -3.00 -4.93 15.84
CA GLN A 28 -2.03 -3.85 15.73
C GLN A 28 -2.52 -2.71 14.84
N GLU A 29 -2.19 -1.48 15.21
CA GLU A 29 -2.38 -0.30 14.37
C GLU A 29 -1.38 -0.28 13.21
N CYS A 30 -1.88 -0.12 11.98
CA CYS A 30 -1.06 -0.14 10.78
C CYS A 30 -1.58 0.85 9.74
N GLU A 31 -0.69 1.25 8.83
CA GLU A 31 -1.02 2.13 7.72
C GLU A 31 -1.23 1.30 6.46
N VAL A 32 -2.44 1.34 5.93
CA VAL A 32 -2.86 0.53 4.79
C VAL A 32 -3.30 1.41 3.62
N PRO A 33 -2.99 1.04 2.37
CA PRO A 33 -3.39 1.81 1.19
C PRO A 33 -4.86 1.60 0.80
N PHE A 34 -5.66 0.95 1.65
CA PHE A 34 -7.06 0.66 1.43
C PHE A 34 -7.89 1.24 2.57
N LYS A 35 -9.09 1.74 2.29
CA LYS A 35 -9.99 2.23 3.34
C LYS A 35 -10.45 1.07 4.24
N PRO A 36 -10.27 1.13 5.57
CA PRO A 36 -10.91 0.19 6.48
C PRO A 36 -12.44 0.33 6.35
N LYS A 37 -13.15 -0.79 6.16
CA LYS A 37 -14.60 -0.81 6.00
C LYS A 37 -15.22 -1.73 7.04
N GLU A 38 -16.28 -1.28 7.70
CA GLU A 38 -17.10 -2.10 8.58
C GLU A 38 -17.70 -3.25 7.76
N GLY A 39 -17.17 -4.47 7.96
CA GLY A 39 -17.53 -5.66 7.20
C GLY A 39 -16.42 -6.25 6.31
N ARG A 40 -15.27 -5.56 6.13
CA ARG A 40 -14.07 -6.16 5.50
C ARG A 40 -12.90 -6.14 6.49
N PRO A 41 -12.38 -7.31 6.90
CA PRO A 41 -11.29 -7.37 7.86
C PRO A 41 -10.03 -6.71 7.27
N VAL A 42 -9.42 -5.84 8.07
CA VAL A 42 -8.17 -5.16 7.73
C VAL A 42 -7.03 -6.08 8.12
N TYR A 43 -6.07 -6.26 7.23
CA TYR A 43 -4.85 -7.01 7.53
C TYR A 43 -3.65 -6.12 7.35
N CYS A 44 -2.73 -6.16 8.33
CA CYS A 44 -1.44 -5.51 8.18
C CYS A 44 -0.63 -6.19 7.06
N ARG A 45 0.44 -5.54 6.60
CA ARG A 45 1.31 -6.06 5.55
C ARG A 45 1.83 -7.47 5.87
N GLU A 46 2.03 -7.79 7.14
CA GLU A 46 2.56 -9.07 7.60
C GLU A 46 1.49 -10.16 7.53
N CYS A 47 0.31 -9.96 8.12
CA CYS A 47 -0.82 -10.87 8.02
C CYS A 47 -1.27 -11.11 6.57
N TYR A 48 -1.30 -10.05 5.76
CA TYR A 48 -1.66 -10.16 4.34
C TYR A 48 -0.61 -10.95 3.54
N LYS A 49 0.68 -10.74 3.78
CA LYS A 49 1.76 -11.53 3.17
C LYS A 49 1.65 -13.02 3.56
N ASN A 50 1.27 -13.31 4.80
CA ASN A 50 1.12 -14.69 5.27
C ASN A 50 -0.04 -15.41 4.56
N LYS A 51 -1.17 -14.72 4.31
CA LYS A 51 -2.32 -15.31 3.60
C LYS A 51 -2.14 -15.48 2.09
N ARG A 52 -1.37 -14.61 1.43
CA ARG A 52 -1.25 -14.57 -0.04
C ARG A 52 -0.24 -15.55 -0.62
N ARG A 53 0.32 -16.44 0.21
CA ARG A 53 1.37 -17.40 -0.16
C ARG A 53 0.82 -18.83 -0.41
N PHE A 54 -0.48 -18.97 -0.62
CA PHE A 54 -1.12 -20.19 -1.10
C PHE A 54 -1.78 -19.95 -2.46
#